data_AF-A0A266Q2K0-F1
#
_entry.id   AF-A0A266Q2K0-F1
#
_cell.length_a   1.000
_cell.length_b   1.000
_cell.length_c   1.000
_cell.angle_alpha   90.00
_cell.angle_beta   90.00
_cell.angle_gamma   90.00
#
_symmetry.space_group_name_H-M   'P 1'
#
loop_
_entity.id
_entity.type
_entity.pdbx_description
1 polymer ?
#
loop_
_entity_poly.entity_id
_entity_poly.type
_entity_poly.pdbx_seq_one_letter_code
_entity_poly.pdbx_strand_id
1 'polypeptide(L)'
;MNYIFLDTCVLLDVSTKRSDLPLVSALEELVGSSNVKLVLADLVVEEYERNKESVAKKTAQRLSQEFKQVKAVVNEFAGEKQAETMEVLNDINARLPLLTEANYATIHRVERLIESAKIILISDRSKIAAVQRGLEKRAPFHISKNSVADAVIIEQFYEFVSSLDSNYETCIFVTHNHNDFSSTDHRKPHVDFDEIFSISNSLYFNNLASAIDHIDPGLLAEFEFEHDFTEETRGLREILDAMDELVDKVWYNRHQNRMWGIEHGEIEVIPEGTERYGSDVIHEHILKGAIKSAERVEGKYEDIGPWSDFEWGMINGKLSALRWVLGDEWDMLDT
;
A
#
# COMPACT_ATOMS: atom_id res chain seq x y z
N MET A 1 13.72 -12.75 -29.97
CA MET A 1 13.46 -13.08 -28.55
C MET A 1 14.03 -11.95 -27.70
N ASN A 2 13.28 -11.43 -26.73
CA ASN A 2 13.79 -10.38 -25.85
C ASN A 2 14.19 -10.99 -24.49
N TYR A 3 15.39 -10.70 -24.02
CA TYR A 3 15.83 -11.03 -22.67
C TYR A 3 15.79 -9.77 -21.83
N ILE A 4 15.04 -9.80 -20.74
CA ILE A 4 15.05 -8.73 -19.74
C ILE A 4 15.96 -9.18 -18.60
N PHE A 5 17.03 -8.44 -18.36
CA PHE A 5 17.96 -8.63 -17.26
C PHE A 5 17.65 -7.61 -16.17
N LEU A 6 17.12 -8.07 -15.04
CA LEU A 6 16.74 -7.18 -13.94
C LEU A 6 17.82 -7.11 -12.87
N ASP A 7 18.05 -5.89 -12.41
CA ASP A 7 18.74 -5.59 -11.16
C ASP A 7 17.82 -5.86 -9.94
N THR A 8 18.42 -6.12 -8.78
CA THR A 8 17.73 -6.39 -7.52
C THR A 8 16.79 -5.26 -7.13
N CYS A 9 17.22 -4.01 -7.31
CA CYS A 9 16.41 -2.84 -6.92
C CYS A 9 15.07 -2.79 -7.66
N VAL A 10 15.01 -3.25 -8.91
CA VAL A 10 13.77 -3.29 -9.70
C VAL A 10 12.77 -4.24 -9.06
N LEU A 11 13.20 -5.47 -8.74
CA LEU A 11 12.35 -6.49 -8.11
C LEU A 11 11.85 -6.04 -6.73
N LEU A 12 12.72 -5.43 -5.93
CA LEU A 12 12.35 -4.90 -4.61
C LEU A 12 11.36 -3.74 -4.73
N ASP A 13 11.56 -2.82 -5.66
CA ASP A 13 10.68 -1.67 -5.85
C ASP A 13 9.28 -2.10 -6.27
N VAL A 14 9.15 -2.94 -7.30
CA VAL A 14 7.83 -3.42 -7.77
C VAL A 14 7.11 -4.30 -6.73
N SER A 15 7.84 -4.83 -5.75
CA SER A 15 7.26 -5.58 -4.62
C SER A 15 6.66 -4.68 -3.52
N THR A 16 6.90 -3.36 -3.55
CA THR A 16 6.54 -2.46 -2.43
C THR A 16 5.31 -1.61 -2.62
N LYS A 17 5.01 -1.19 -3.85
CA LYS A 17 3.99 -0.17 -4.10
C LYS A 17 2.81 -0.80 -4.82
N ARG A 18 1.61 -0.48 -4.32
CA ARG A 18 0.35 -0.85 -4.99
C ARG A 18 0.25 -0.23 -6.40
N SER A 19 0.82 0.96 -6.59
CA SER A 19 0.91 1.63 -7.91
C SER A 19 1.70 0.82 -8.94
N ASP A 20 2.52 -0.13 -8.51
CA ASP A 20 3.39 -0.92 -9.40
C ASP A 20 2.73 -2.27 -9.76
N LEU A 21 1.51 -2.55 -9.29
CA LEU A 21 0.74 -3.74 -9.68
C LEU A 21 0.49 -3.85 -11.20
N PRO A 22 0.18 -2.76 -11.93
CA PRO A 22 0.13 -2.80 -13.39
C PRO A 22 1.45 -3.25 -14.02
N LEU A 23 2.60 -2.80 -13.48
CA LEU A 23 3.92 -3.19 -13.98
C LEU A 23 4.20 -4.68 -13.79
N VAL A 24 3.83 -5.23 -12.62
CA VAL A 24 3.97 -6.67 -12.37
C VAL A 24 3.08 -7.47 -13.33
N SER A 25 1.84 -7.02 -13.54
CA SER A 25 0.89 -7.68 -14.45
C SER A 25 1.36 -7.66 -15.90
N ALA A 26 1.85 -6.52 -16.38
CA ALA A 26 2.42 -6.39 -17.71
C ALA A 26 3.68 -7.27 -17.89
N LEU A 27 4.54 -7.36 -16.87
CA LEU A 27 5.71 -8.23 -16.91
C LEU A 27 5.33 -9.72 -16.94
N GLU A 28 4.33 -10.13 -16.15
CA GLU A 28 3.76 -11.49 -16.18
C GLU A 28 3.22 -11.85 -17.57
N GLU A 29 2.49 -10.95 -18.22
CA GLU A 29 1.96 -11.17 -19.57
C GLU A 29 3.08 -11.30 -20.61
N LEU A 30 4.09 -10.41 -20.56
CA LEU A 30 5.24 -10.48 -21.45
C LEU A 30 6.00 -11.81 -21.33
N VAL A 31 6.23 -12.28 -20.09
CA VAL A 31 6.88 -13.56 -19.84
C VAL A 31 5.98 -14.73 -20.26
N GLY A 32 4.67 -14.66 -20.01
CA GLY A 32 3.67 -15.66 -20.38
C GLY A 32 3.52 -15.85 -21.89
N SER A 33 3.62 -14.77 -22.67
CA SER A 33 3.55 -14.78 -24.14
C SER A 33 4.71 -15.50 -24.83
N SER A 34 5.75 -15.90 -24.08
CA SER A 34 7.00 -16.50 -24.58
C SER A 34 7.83 -15.60 -25.52
N ASN A 35 7.48 -14.32 -25.68
CA ASN A 35 8.27 -13.34 -26.44
C ASN A 35 9.40 -12.70 -25.62
N VAL A 36 9.26 -12.76 -24.29
CA VAL A 36 10.22 -12.26 -23.32
C VAL A 36 10.68 -13.38 -22.41
N LYS A 37 11.98 -13.43 -22.14
CA LYS A 37 12.57 -14.29 -21.12
C LYS A 37 13.24 -13.45 -20.05
N LEU A 38 12.76 -13.58 -18.82
CA LEU A 38 13.38 -12.96 -17.67
C LEU A 38 14.72 -13.66 -17.37
N VAL A 39 15.77 -12.89 -17.14
CA VAL A 39 17.12 -13.36 -16.80
C VAL A 39 17.57 -12.68 -15.53
N LEU A 40 18.04 -13.46 -14.56
CA LEU A 40 18.51 -12.96 -13.27
C LEU A 40 19.84 -13.61 -12.93
N ALA A 41 20.76 -12.83 -12.34
CA ALA A 41 21.91 -13.40 -11.67
C ALA A 41 21.49 -14.10 -10.37
N ASP A 42 22.16 -15.18 -9.99
CA ASP A 42 22.01 -15.82 -8.68
C ASP A 42 22.17 -14.82 -7.52
N LEU A 43 23.12 -13.88 -7.64
CA LEU A 43 23.30 -12.79 -6.68
C LEU A 43 22.04 -11.92 -6.50
N VAL A 44 21.30 -11.65 -7.59
CA VAL A 44 20.05 -10.85 -7.54
C VAL A 44 18.97 -11.61 -6.77
N VAL A 45 18.85 -12.92 -7.00
CA VAL A 45 17.89 -13.78 -6.29
C VAL A 45 18.21 -13.83 -4.80
N GLU A 46 19.48 -14.05 -4.44
CA GLU A 46 19.92 -14.08 -3.03
C GLU A 46 19.69 -12.74 -2.32
N GLU A 47 19.93 -11.63 -3.01
CA GLU A 47 19.72 -10.30 -2.45
C GLU A 47 18.24 -9.96 -2.30
N TYR A 48 17.41 -10.35 -3.26
CA TYR A 48 15.96 -10.21 -3.15
C TYR A 48 15.43 -10.99 -1.93
N GLU A 49 15.82 -12.27 -1.81
CA GLU A 49 15.41 -13.14 -0.71
C GLU A 49 15.78 -12.60 0.67
N ARG A 50 17.01 -12.08 0.80
CA ARG A 50 17.48 -11.45 2.04
C ARG A 50 16.68 -10.20 2.42
N ASN A 51 16.18 -9.45 1.43
CA ASN A 51 15.61 -8.12 1.64
C ASN A 51 14.07 -8.07 1.58
N LYS A 52 13.39 -9.05 0.96
CA LYS A 52 11.93 -9.01 0.70
C LYS A 52 11.09 -8.74 1.95
N GLU A 53 11.42 -9.36 3.08
CA GLU A 53 10.70 -9.13 4.34
C GLU A 53 10.90 -7.71 4.89
N SER A 54 12.14 -7.22 4.84
CA SER A 54 12.44 -5.86 5.31
C SER A 54 11.69 -4.84 4.46
N VAL A 55 11.55 -5.12 3.17
CA VAL A 55 10.92 -4.26 2.19
C VAL A 55 9.39 -4.25 2.37
N ALA A 56 8.77 -5.39 2.64
CA ALA A 56 7.36 -5.47 3.07
C ALA A 56 7.09 -4.61 4.34
N LYS A 57 8.01 -4.67 5.30
CA LYS A 57 7.93 -3.95 6.59
C LYS A 57 8.21 -2.45 6.46
N LYS A 58 8.97 -2.01 5.45
CA LYS A 58 9.32 -0.58 5.26
C LYS A 58 8.10 0.28 5.01
N THR A 59 7.11 -0.18 4.24
CA THR A 59 5.87 0.56 4.01
C THR A 59 5.08 0.77 5.30
N ALA A 60 4.95 -0.27 6.13
CA ALA A 60 4.36 -0.16 7.47
C ALA A 60 5.15 0.80 8.37
N GLN A 61 6.48 0.71 8.35
CA GLN A 61 7.36 1.56 9.16
C GLN A 61 7.28 3.03 8.75
N ARG A 62 7.28 3.33 7.44
CA ARG A 62 7.14 4.69 6.91
C ARG A 62 5.80 5.29 7.31
N LEU A 63 4.71 4.57 7.06
CA LEU A 63 3.37 5.00 7.46
C LEU A 63 3.31 5.21 8.97
N SER A 64 3.81 4.27 9.78
CA SER A 64 3.85 4.42 11.23
C SER A 64 4.66 5.67 11.68
N GLN A 65 5.75 6.00 10.99
CA GLN A 65 6.54 7.19 11.27
C GLN A 65 5.82 8.49 10.88
N GLU A 66 5.15 8.52 9.73
CA GLU A 66 4.29 9.64 9.32
C GLU A 66 3.14 9.82 10.33
N PHE A 67 2.49 8.73 10.75
CA PHE A 67 1.47 8.76 11.81
C PHE A 67 2.02 9.27 13.14
N LYS A 68 3.25 8.92 13.52
CA LYS A 68 3.90 9.48 14.72
C LYS A 68 4.11 10.99 14.61
N GLN A 69 4.51 11.49 13.44
CA GLN A 69 4.65 12.94 13.21
C GLN A 69 3.30 13.64 13.27
N VAL A 70 2.27 13.08 12.64
CA VAL A 70 0.90 13.61 12.70
C VAL A 70 0.38 13.61 14.14
N LYS A 71 0.60 12.55 14.92
CA LYS A 71 0.26 12.50 16.36
C LYS A 71 0.99 13.57 17.16
N ALA A 72 2.27 13.84 16.86
CA ALA A 72 3.03 14.89 17.54
C ALA A 72 2.43 16.28 17.27
N VAL A 73 2.08 16.57 16.01
CA VAL A 73 1.41 17.83 15.62
C VAL A 73 0.03 17.94 16.26
N VAL A 74 -0.77 16.88 16.24
CA VAL A 74 -2.09 16.88 16.90
C VAL A 74 -1.96 17.10 18.40
N ASN A 75 -0.96 16.49 19.05
CA ASN A 75 -0.71 16.72 20.47
C ASN A 75 -0.32 18.17 20.81
N GLU A 76 0.32 18.88 19.88
CA GLU A 76 0.78 20.24 20.09
C GLU A 76 -0.30 21.29 19.75
N PHE A 77 -1.20 21.00 18.80
CA PHE A 77 -2.10 22.01 18.22
C PHE A 77 -3.61 21.70 18.29
N ALA A 78 -4.05 20.52 18.74
CA ALA A 78 -5.47 20.11 18.61
C ALA A 78 -6.43 20.63 19.70
N GLY A 79 -5.93 21.27 20.76
CA GLY A 79 -6.75 21.93 21.79
C GLY A 79 -7.84 21.00 22.36
N GLU A 80 -9.10 21.42 22.31
CA GLU A 80 -10.24 20.66 22.85
C GLU A 80 -10.58 19.37 22.08
N LYS A 81 -10.22 19.27 20.79
CA LYS A 81 -10.47 18.08 19.95
C LYS A 81 -9.34 17.05 19.97
N GLN A 82 -8.35 17.23 20.84
CA GLN A 82 -7.16 16.39 20.89
C GLN A 82 -7.48 14.93 21.18
N ALA A 83 -8.35 14.64 22.15
CA ALA A 83 -8.66 13.28 22.56
C ALA A 83 -9.32 12.47 21.42
N GLU A 84 -10.34 13.06 20.79
CA GLU A 84 -11.09 12.49 19.66
C GLU A 84 -10.19 12.28 18.43
N THR A 85 -9.35 13.27 18.10
CA THR A 85 -8.41 13.16 16.96
C THR A 85 -7.33 12.11 17.21
N MET A 86 -6.86 11.97 18.45
CA MET A 86 -5.86 10.97 18.83
C MET A 86 -6.42 9.53 18.81
N GLU A 87 -7.69 9.35 19.14
CA GLU A 87 -8.39 8.08 19.05
C GLU A 87 -8.49 7.60 17.59
N VAL A 88 -8.94 8.47 16.69
CA VAL A 88 -8.97 8.20 15.23
C VAL A 88 -7.58 7.83 14.70
N LEU A 89 -6.54 8.57 15.09
CA LEU A 89 -5.15 8.27 14.68
C LEU A 89 -4.61 6.96 15.29
N ASN A 90 -5.13 6.51 16.43
CA ASN A 90 -4.77 5.23 17.03
C ASN A 90 -5.45 4.07 16.30
N ASP A 91 -6.73 4.22 15.96
CA ASP A 91 -7.47 3.23 15.19
C ASP A 91 -6.86 3.02 13.80
N ILE A 92 -6.55 4.10 13.06
CA ILE A 92 -5.87 3.96 11.76
C ILE A 92 -4.52 3.26 11.90
N ASN A 93 -3.75 3.58 12.94
CA ASN A 93 -2.45 2.95 13.19
C ASN A 93 -2.58 1.45 13.54
N ALA A 94 -3.69 1.03 14.18
CA ALA A 94 -3.97 -0.38 14.47
C ALA A 94 -4.28 -1.19 13.21
N ARG A 95 -4.76 -0.54 12.13
CA ARG A 95 -5.11 -1.18 10.85
C ARG A 95 -4.00 -1.14 9.80
N LEU A 96 -2.90 -0.44 10.05
CA LEU A 96 -1.72 -0.43 9.16
C LEU A 96 -1.21 -1.84 8.79
N PRO A 97 -1.21 -2.86 9.68
CA PRO A 97 -0.83 -4.22 9.31
C PRO A 97 -1.71 -4.81 8.20
N LEU A 98 -3.02 -4.56 8.21
CA LEU A 98 -3.95 -5.05 7.18
C LEU A 98 -3.65 -4.41 5.81
N LEU A 99 -3.20 -3.15 5.80
CA LEU A 99 -2.75 -2.46 4.58
C LEU A 99 -1.44 -3.04 4.01
N THR A 100 -0.70 -3.84 4.79
CA THR A 100 0.50 -4.54 4.30
C THR A 100 0.26 -5.93 3.73
N GLU A 101 -0.92 -6.53 3.92
CA GLU A 101 -1.25 -7.82 3.31
C GLU A 101 -1.21 -7.76 1.78
N ALA A 102 -1.63 -6.63 1.19
CA ALA A 102 -1.52 -6.39 -0.24
C ALA A 102 -0.06 -6.44 -0.75
N ASN A 103 0.92 -6.03 0.07
CA ASN A 103 2.33 -6.10 -0.31
C ASN A 103 2.85 -7.54 -0.34
N TYR A 104 2.36 -8.41 0.56
CA TYR A 104 2.72 -9.83 0.53
C TYR A 104 2.15 -10.54 -0.71
N ALA A 105 0.97 -10.15 -1.18
CA ALA A 105 0.41 -10.65 -2.43
C ALA A 105 1.30 -10.27 -3.63
N THR A 106 1.78 -9.02 -3.70
CA THR A 106 2.71 -8.58 -4.75
C THR A 106 4.06 -9.28 -4.66
N ILE A 107 4.61 -9.46 -3.46
CA ILE A 107 5.84 -10.23 -3.25
C ILE A 107 5.69 -11.64 -3.81
N HIS A 108 4.59 -12.32 -3.50
CA HIS A 108 4.37 -13.67 -4.01
C HIS A 108 4.30 -13.74 -5.55
N ARG A 109 3.72 -12.72 -6.19
CA ARG A 109 3.73 -12.60 -7.66
C ARG A 109 5.15 -12.44 -8.22
N VAL A 110 5.95 -11.59 -7.58
CA VAL A 110 7.36 -11.38 -7.96
C VAL A 110 8.19 -12.64 -7.73
N GLU A 111 7.97 -13.38 -6.64
CA GLU A 111 8.62 -14.69 -6.41
C GLU A 111 8.33 -15.67 -7.55
N ARG A 112 7.08 -15.75 -8.00
CA ARG A 112 6.72 -16.60 -9.16
C ARG A 112 7.41 -16.17 -10.46
N LEU A 113 7.58 -14.86 -10.67
CA LEU A 113 8.38 -14.36 -11.80
C LEU A 113 9.85 -14.79 -11.68
N ILE A 114 10.44 -14.69 -10.49
CA ILE A 114 11.82 -15.14 -10.21
C ILE A 114 11.95 -16.65 -10.46
N GLU A 115 11.01 -17.47 -9.98
CA GLU A 115 10.99 -18.92 -10.20
C GLU A 115 10.92 -19.29 -11.69
N SER A 116 10.23 -18.49 -12.50
CA SER A 116 10.13 -18.68 -13.95
C SER A 116 11.36 -18.16 -14.72
N ALA A 117 12.21 -17.36 -14.08
CA ALA A 117 13.34 -16.70 -14.73
C ALA A 117 14.47 -17.68 -15.05
N LYS A 118 15.24 -17.35 -16.09
CA LYS A 118 16.52 -17.99 -16.36
C LYS A 118 17.57 -17.46 -15.38
N ILE A 119 17.86 -18.26 -14.35
CA ILE A 119 18.93 -17.95 -13.41
C ILE A 119 20.28 -18.26 -14.05
N ILE A 120 21.19 -17.30 -14.00
CA ILE A 120 22.59 -17.47 -14.42
C ILE A 120 23.51 -17.27 -13.22
N LEU A 121 24.56 -18.08 -13.14
CA LEU A 121 25.55 -17.99 -12.07
C LEU A 121 26.54 -16.88 -12.37
N ILE A 122 26.89 -16.07 -11.36
CA ILE A 122 27.99 -15.11 -11.50
C ILE A 122 29.30 -15.85 -11.79
N SER A 123 29.90 -15.54 -12.93
CA SER A 123 31.19 -16.09 -13.36
C SER A 123 32.37 -15.47 -12.61
N ASP A 124 33.50 -16.18 -12.54
CA ASP A 124 34.74 -15.60 -12.01
C ASP A 124 35.27 -14.46 -12.90
N ARG A 125 34.98 -14.50 -14.21
CA ARG A 125 35.33 -13.42 -15.14
C ARG A 125 34.60 -12.13 -14.77
N SER A 126 33.29 -12.20 -14.52
CA SER A 126 32.50 -11.04 -14.09
C SER A 126 32.93 -10.52 -12.72
N LYS A 127 33.28 -11.40 -11.77
CA LYS A 127 33.85 -10.97 -10.47
C LYS A 127 35.17 -10.21 -10.64
N ILE A 128 36.08 -10.73 -11.46
CA ILE A 128 37.38 -10.09 -11.73
C ILE A 128 37.19 -8.75 -12.43
N ALA A 129 36.30 -8.69 -13.43
CA ALA A 129 36.00 -7.44 -14.14
C ALA A 129 35.37 -6.37 -13.23
N ALA A 130 34.46 -6.77 -12.33
CA ALA A 130 33.87 -5.87 -11.34
C ALA A 130 34.93 -5.29 -10.38
N VAL A 131 35.90 -6.11 -9.94
CA VAL A 131 37.04 -5.64 -9.14
C VAL A 131 37.87 -4.64 -9.95
N GLN A 132 38.09 -4.89 -11.23
CA GLN A 132 38.84 -3.98 -12.11
C GLN A 132 38.14 -2.62 -12.24
N ARG A 133 36.81 -2.59 -12.40
CA ARG A 133 36.02 -1.34 -12.36
C ARG A 133 36.27 -0.56 -11.08
N GLY A 134 36.29 -1.24 -9.93
CA GLY A 134 36.57 -0.62 -8.63
C GLY A 134 37.97 -0.04 -8.51
N LEU A 135 38.99 -0.74 -9.02
CA LEU A 135 40.37 -0.26 -9.06
C LEU A 135 40.53 0.98 -9.95
N GLU A 136 39.84 1.00 -11.08
CA GLU A 136 39.85 2.09 -12.05
C GLU A 136 38.89 3.23 -11.69
N LYS A 137 38.05 3.03 -10.65
CA LYS A 137 36.97 3.93 -10.24
C LYS A 137 35.96 4.23 -11.36
N ARG A 138 35.73 3.24 -12.22
CA ARG A 138 34.67 3.28 -13.24
C ARG A 138 33.31 2.96 -12.61
N ALA A 139 32.23 3.43 -13.23
CA ALA A 139 30.88 3.11 -12.82
C ALA A 139 30.70 1.59 -12.64
N PRO A 140 30.04 1.14 -11.54
CA PRO A 140 29.28 1.96 -10.58
C PRO A 140 30.09 2.58 -9.41
N PHE A 141 31.43 2.54 -9.44
CA PHE A 141 32.28 3.06 -8.36
C PHE A 141 32.67 4.55 -8.48
N HIS A 142 32.15 5.28 -9.46
CA HIS A 142 32.41 6.72 -9.67
C HIS A 142 31.85 7.59 -8.54
N ILE A 143 30.82 7.13 -7.84
CA ILE A 143 30.17 7.84 -6.71
C ILE A 143 30.33 7.07 -5.39
N SER A 144 29.94 5.80 -5.36
CA SER A 144 29.88 4.97 -4.15
C SER A 144 31.00 3.92 -4.11
N LYS A 145 31.58 3.69 -2.94
CA LYS A 145 32.59 2.62 -2.73
C LYS A 145 31.96 1.24 -2.49
N ASN A 146 30.66 1.17 -2.29
CA ASN A 146 29.95 -0.05 -1.88
C ASN A 146 29.10 -0.67 -3.00
N SER A 147 29.39 -0.36 -4.28
CA SER A 147 28.62 -0.82 -5.43
C SER A 147 29.21 -2.10 -6.07
N VAL A 148 29.77 -3.01 -5.24
CA VAL A 148 30.38 -4.27 -5.71
C VAL A 148 29.32 -5.20 -6.31
N ALA A 149 28.15 -5.32 -5.69
CA ALA A 149 27.06 -6.15 -6.21
C ALA A 149 26.61 -5.64 -7.59
N ASP A 150 26.31 -4.35 -7.68
CA ASP A 150 25.97 -3.64 -8.91
C ASP A 150 27.01 -3.85 -10.02
N ALA A 151 28.30 -3.75 -9.68
CA ALA A 151 29.40 -3.96 -10.62
C ALA A 151 29.47 -5.41 -11.12
N VAL A 152 29.22 -6.38 -10.25
CA VAL A 152 29.19 -7.80 -10.60
C VAL A 152 27.99 -8.12 -11.49
N ILE A 153 26.81 -7.55 -11.19
CA ILE A 153 25.57 -7.74 -11.95
C ILE A 153 25.74 -7.24 -13.40
N ILE A 154 26.28 -6.03 -13.58
CA ILE A 154 26.44 -5.46 -14.93
C ILE A 154 27.52 -6.16 -15.76
N GLU A 155 28.59 -6.63 -15.12
CA GLU A 155 29.60 -7.44 -15.79
C GLU A 155 29.08 -8.83 -16.17
N GLN A 156 28.16 -9.39 -15.37
CA GLN A 156 27.49 -10.63 -15.73
C GLN A 156 26.48 -10.42 -16.87
N PHE A 157 25.77 -9.29 -16.88
CA PHE A 157 24.95 -8.90 -18.02
C PHE A 157 25.82 -8.80 -19.29
N TYR A 158 26.95 -8.12 -19.22
CA TYR A 158 27.87 -7.99 -20.36
C TYR A 158 28.36 -9.33 -20.89
N GLU A 159 28.73 -10.26 -20.00
CA GLU A 159 29.08 -11.63 -20.38
C GLU A 159 27.92 -12.35 -21.07
N PHE A 160 26.71 -12.21 -20.51
CA PHE A 160 25.51 -12.82 -21.06
C PHE A 160 25.22 -12.31 -22.47
N VAL A 161 25.19 -10.99 -22.68
CA VAL A 161 24.96 -10.38 -24.00
C VAL A 161 26.00 -10.86 -25.01
N SER A 162 27.27 -10.91 -24.61
CA SER A 162 28.38 -11.33 -25.47
C SER A 162 28.30 -12.80 -25.89
N SER A 163 27.52 -13.62 -25.17
CA SER A 163 27.33 -15.05 -25.47
C SER A 163 26.19 -15.34 -26.43
N LEU A 164 25.35 -14.34 -26.75
CA LEU A 164 24.18 -14.49 -27.61
C LEU A 164 24.50 -14.27 -29.09
N ASP A 165 23.65 -14.83 -29.95
CA ASP A 165 23.78 -14.66 -31.40
C ASP A 165 23.09 -13.35 -31.82
N SER A 166 23.89 -12.36 -32.22
CA SER A 166 23.52 -10.94 -32.26
C SER A 166 22.41 -10.56 -33.27
N ASN A 167 21.97 -11.50 -34.11
CA ASN A 167 21.07 -11.19 -35.24
C ASN A 167 19.57 -11.29 -34.92
N TYR A 168 19.16 -11.92 -33.81
CA TYR A 168 17.73 -12.19 -33.53
C TYR A 168 17.30 -12.03 -32.06
N GLU A 169 18.25 -11.72 -31.18
CA GLU A 169 18.04 -11.66 -29.74
C GLU A 169 18.42 -10.28 -29.21
N THR A 170 17.49 -9.63 -28.52
CA THR A 170 17.72 -8.34 -27.84
C THR A 170 17.86 -8.59 -26.35
N CYS A 171 18.84 -7.96 -25.72
CA CYS A 171 19.06 -7.96 -24.29
C CYS A 171 18.84 -6.58 -23.70
N ILE A 172 18.03 -6.52 -22.66
CA ILE A 172 17.59 -5.29 -22.02
C ILE A 172 18.02 -5.33 -20.56
N PHE A 173 18.96 -4.47 -20.18
CA PHE A 173 19.32 -4.27 -18.79
C PHE A 173 18.40 -3.21 -18.17
N VAL A 174 17.79 -3.54 -17.02
CA VAL A 174 16.90 -2.65 -16.30
C VAL A 174 17.37 -2.50 -14.85
N THR A 175 17.57 -1.25 -14.42
CA THR A 175 17.89 -0.88 -13.04
C THR A 175 17.16 0.40 -12.66
N HIS A 176 16.76 0.56 -11.40
CA HIS A 176 16.24 1.82 -10.86
C HIS A 176 17.35 2.69 -10.24
N ASN A 177 18.58 2.16 -10.11
CA ASN A 177 19.73 2.87 -9.56
C ASN A 177 20.37 3.82 -10.59
N HIS A 178 19.67 4.90 -10.91
CA HIS A 178 20.13 5.88 -11.89
C HIS A 178 21.44 6.60 -11.49
N ASN A 179 21.73 6.73 -10.20
CA ASN A 179 22.96 7.38 -9.74
C ASN A 179 24.21 6.60 -10.19
N ASP A 180 24.17 5.28 -10.01
CA ASP A 180 25.33 4.44 -10.29
C ASP A 180 25.38 3.96 -11.75
N PHE A 181 24.24 3.98 -12.46
CA PHE A 181 24.14 3.40 -13.80
C PHE A 181 23.90 4.39 -14.93
N SER A 182 23.40 5.60 -14.65
CA SER A 182 23.04 6.56 -15.69
C SER A 182 24.06 7.67 -15.90
N SER A 183 23.98 8.29 -17.07
CA SER A 183 24.66 9.55 -17.38
C SER A 183 23.92 10.76 -16.78
N THR A 184 24.32 11.98 -17.13
CA THR A 184 23.57 13.21 -16.78
C THR A 184 22.12 13.19 -17.29
N ASP A 185 21.88 12.57 -18.44
CA ASP A 185 20.54 12.16 -18.87
C ASP A 185 20.28 10.76 -18.31
N HIS A 186 19.41 10.66 -17.30
CA HIS A 186 19.14 9.40 -16.60
C HIS A 186 18.58 8.29 -17.53
N ARG A 187 18.10 8.64 -18.72
CA ARG A 187 17.60 7.67 -19.71
C ARG A 187 18.72 6.98 -20.48
N LYS A 188 19.96 7.47 -20.35
CA LYS A 188 21.14 6.94 -21.02
C LYS A 188 22.08 6.31 -20.00
N PRO A 189 22.74 5.19 -20.36
CA PRO A 189 23.72 4.57 -19.49
C PRO A 189 24.92 5.50 -19.28
N HIS A 190 25.62 5.33 -18.16
CA HIS A 190 26.89 6.01 -17.90
C HIS A 190 27.94 5.62 -18.96
N VAL A 191 28.82 6.56 -19.32
CA VAL A 191 29.83 6.39 -20.39
C VAL A 191 30.81 5.23 -20.14
N ASP A 192 31.04 4.87 -18.88
CA ASP A 192 31.87 3.71 -18.50
C ASP A 192 31.25 2.35 -18.88
N PHE A 193 30.01 2.35 -19.38
CA PHE A 193 29.32 1.19 -19.92
C PHE A 193 29.18 1.24 -21.44
N ASP A 194 29.84 2.18 -22.13
CA ASP A 194 29.79 2.29 -23.60
C ASP A 194 30.18 0.97 -24.27
N GLU A 195 31.15 0.22 -23.72
CA GLU A 195 31.55 -1.09 -24.24
C GLU A 195 30.42 -2.14 -24.20
N ILE A 196 29.49 -2.00 -23.25
CA ILE A 196 28.37 -2.92 -23.04
C ILE A 196 27.18 -2.52 -23.94
N PHE A 197 26.88 -1.23 -24.01
CA PHE A 197 25.68 -0.72 -24.70
C PHE A 197 25.94 -0.22 -26.13
N SER A 198 27.19 -0.24 -26.61
CA SER A 198 27.50 -0.09 -28.04
C SER A 198 27.21 -1.36 -28.85
N ILE A 199 26.97 -2.50 -28.18
CA ILE A 199 26.54 -3.73 -28.85
C ILE A 199 25.11 -3.52 -29.37
N SER A 200 24.88 -3.80 -30.66
CA SER A 200 23.63 -3.47 -31.36
C SER A 200 22.35 -4.06 -30.74
N ASN A 201 22.47 -5.13 -29.98
CA ASN A 201 21.37 -5.81 -29.32
C ASN A 201 21.36 -5.64 -27.79
N SER A 202 22.13 -4.69 -27.25
CA SER A 202 22.21 -4.37 -25.82
C SER A 202 21.53 -3.04 -25.53
N LEU A 203 20.46 -3.06 -24.73
CA LEU A 203 19.67 -1.89 -24.38
C LEU A 203 19.71 -1.63 -22.88
N TYR A 204 19.57 -0.36 -22.52
CA TYR A 204 19.55 0.14 -21.15
C TYR A 204 18.23 0.86 -20.88
N PHE A 205 17.59 0.54 -19.75
CA PHE A 205 16.50 1.34 -19.20
C PHE A 205 16.71 1.57 -17.71
N ASN A 206 16.44 2.80 -17.27
CA ASN A 206 16.51 3.19 -15.87
C ASN A 206 15.21 2.93 -15.09
N ASN A 207 14.21 2.32 -15.73
CA ASN A 207 12.94 1.94 -15.13
C ASN A 207 12.26 0.83 -15.93
N LEU A 208 11.51 -0.03 -15.24
CA LEU A 208 10.82 -1.17 -15.86
C LEU A 208 9.73 -0.74 -16.85
N ALA A 209 8.98 0.33 -16.55
CA ALA A 209 7.89 0.81 -17.40
C ALA A 209 8.35 1.12 -18.83
N SER A 210 9.48 1.83 -18.96
CA SER A 210 10.06 2.19 -20.26
C SER A 210 10.57 0.96 -21.02
N ALA A 211 11.05 -0.06 -20.31
CA ALA A 211 11.46 -1.32 -20.94
C ALA A 211 10.26 -2.10 -21.47
N ILE A 212 9.15 -2.14 -20.72
CA ILE A 212 7.90 -2.78 -21.14
C ILE A 212 7.33 -2.06 -22.37
N ASP A 213 7.19 -0.74 -22.32
CA ASP A 213 6.65 0.07 -23.43
C ASP A 213 7.50 -0.04 -24.71
N HIS A 214 8.82 -0.24 -24.56
CA HIS A 214 9.69 -0.50 -25.69
C HIS A 214 9.41 -1.85 -26.38
N ILE A 215 9.06 -2.88 -25.60
CA ILE A 215 8.78 -4.23 -26.11
C ILE A 215 7.37 -4.31 -26.69
N ASP A 216 6.39 -3.79 -25.96
CA ASP A 216 4.98 -3.82 -26.31
C ASP A 216 4.31 -2.47 -25.98
N PRO A 217 4.30 -1.53 -26.94
CA PRO A 217 3.73 -0.21 -26.74
C PRO A 217 2.24 -0.28 -26.42
N GLY A 218 1.85 0.29 -25.28
CA GLY A 218 0.46 0.34 -24.83
C GLY A 218 0.02 -0.79 -23.90
N LEU A 219 0.82 -1.87 -23.76
CA LEU A 219 0.51 -2.96 -22.83
C LEU A 219 0.33 -2.46 -21.39
N LEU A 220 1.20 -1.55 -20.94
CA LEU A 220 1.12 -0.99 -19.60
C LEU A 220 -0.17 -0.17 -19.41
N ALA A 221 -0.60 0.58 -20.43
CA ALA A 221 -1.82 1.37 -20.37
C ALA A 221 -3.09 0.51 -20.25
N GLU A 222 -3.10 -0.68 -20.84
CA GLU A 222 -4.19 -1.65 -20.68
C GLU A 222 -4.32 -2.08 -19.21
N PHE A 223 -3.22 -2.45 -18.57
CA PHE A 223 -3.21 -2.84 -17.16
C PHE A 223 -3.44 -1.68 -16.19
N GLU A 224 -2.91 -0.48 -16.49
CA GLU A 224 -3.18 0.73 -15.70
C GLU A 224 -4.68 1.04 -15.70
N PHE A 225 -5.33 0.96 -16.87
CA PHE A 225 -6.77 1.14 -16.98
C PHE A 225 -7.54 0.08 -16.17
N GLU A 226 -7.20 -1.20 -16.25
CA GLU A 226 -7.85 -2.24 -15.45
C GLU A 226 -7.71 -2.03 -13.93
N HIS A 227 -6.55 -1.54 -13.48
CA HIS A 227 -6.29 -1.27 -12.07
C HIS A 227 -6.94 0.03 -11.59
N ASP A 228 -7.05 1.06 -12.43
CA ASP A 228 -7.78 2.30 -12.12
C ASP A 228 -9.29 2.05 -11.91
N PHE A 229 -9.85 1.02 -12.55
CA PHE A 229 -11.23 0.57 -12.31
C PHE A 229 -11.41 -0.24 -11.01
N THR A 230 -10.34 -0.54 -10.27
CA THR A 230 -10.50 -1.09 -8.92
C THR A 230 -10.97 0.01 -7.98
N GLU A 231 -12.28 0.03 -7.70
CA GLU A 231 -12.93 1.03 -6.84
C GLU A 231 -12.09 1.31 -5.58
N GLU A 232 -11.64 2.56 -5.41
CA GLU A 232 -10.98 2.97 -4.18
C GLU A 232 -11.95 2.76 -3.01
N THR A 233 -11.54 1.92 -2.07
CA THR A 233 -12.28 1.72 -0.81
C THR A 233 -12.42 3.07 -0.09
N ARG A 234 -13.57 3.32 0.54
CA ARG A 234 -13.74 4.51 1.41
C ARG A 234 -12.62 4.56 2.45
N GLY A 235 -12.08 5.75 2.66
CA GLY A 235 -11.03 5.96 3.66
C GLY A 235 -11.56 5.69 5.08
N LEU A 236 -10.71 5.18 5.98
CA LEU A 236 -11.15 4.86 7.35
C LEU A 236 -11.81 6.06 8.05
N ARG A 237 -11.29 7.27 7.84
CA ARG A 237 -11.90 8.48 8.41
C ARG A 237 -13.33 8.72 7.91
N GLU A 238 -13.57 8.55 6.62
CA GLU A 238 -14.92 8.69 6.05
C GLU A 238 -15.87 7.64 6.63
N ILE A 239 -15.37 6.42 6.83
CA ILE A 239 -16.13 5.35 7.47
C ILE A 239 -16.45 5.68 8.94
N LEU A 240 -15.48 6.18 9.71
CA LEU A 240 -15.68 6.56 11.11
C LEU A 240 -16.61 7.77 11.24
N ASP A 241 -16.42 8.82 10.43
CA ASP A 241 -17.28 10.01 10.43
C ASP A 241 -18.75 9.62 10.11
N ALA A 242 -18.96 8.72 9.14
CA ALA A 242 -20.28 8.18 8.82
C ALA A 242 -20.85 7.28 9.94
N MET A 243 -19.99 6.50 10.60
CA MET A 243 -20.40 5.66 11.73
C MET A 243 -20.83 6.51 12.93
N ASP A 244 -20.10 7.56 13.28
CA ASP A 244 -20.42 8.47 14.38
C ASP A 244 -21.77 9.14 14.16
N GLU A 245 -22.05 9.61 12.93
CA GLU A 245 -23.37 10.13 12.57
C GLU A 245 -24.48 9.09 12.77
N LEU A 246 -24.27 7.85 12.31
CA LEU A 246 -25.27 6.80 12.44
C LEU A 246 -25.48 6.39 13.91
N VAL A 247 -24.43 6.34 14.73
CA VAL A 247 -24.53 6.08 16.18
C VAL A 247 -25.34 7.17 16.86
N ASP A 248 -25.03 8.44 16.61
CA ASP A 248 -25.77 9.58 17.18
C ASP A 248 -27.26 9.53 16.79
N LYS A 249 -27.57 9.25 15.52
CA LYS A 249 -28.94 9.12 15.03
C LYS A 249 -29.69 7.95 15.64
N VAL A 250 -29.05 6.78 15.75
CA VAL A 250 -29.65 5.58 16.35
C VAL A 250 -29.92 5.80 17.84
N TRP A 251 -28.94 6.38 18.55
CA TRP A 251 -29.09 6.76 19.95
C TRP A 251 -30.25 7.75 20.15
N TYR A 252 -30.31 8.80 19.32
CA TYR A 252 -31.33 9.83 19.42
C TYR A 252 -32.74 9.28 19.20
N ASN A 253 -32.94 8.39 18.22
CA ASN A 253 -34.24 7.72 18.04
C ASN A 253 -34.69 7.00 19.32
N ARG A 254 -33.79 6.22 19.91
CA ARG A 254 -34.05 5.44 21.12
C ARG A 254 -34.32 6.35 22.31
N HIS A 255 -33.63 7.48 22.38
CA HIS A 255 -33.90 8.52 23.38
C HIS A 255 -35.31 9.11 23.22
N GLN A 256 -35.73 9.46 22.00
CA GLN A 256 -37.08 9.97 21.73
C GLN A 256 -38.17 8.96 22.10
N ASN A 257 -37.98 7.67 21.77
CA ASN A 257 -38.89 6.60 22.19
C ASN A 257 -38.96 6.48 23.73
N ARG A 258 -37.84 6.67 24.42
CA ARG A 258 -37.81 6.70 25.90
C ARG A 258 -38.55 7.91 26.46
N MET A 259 -38.37 9.09 25.87
CA MET A 259 -39.10 10.30 26.27
C MET A 259 -40.60 10.12 26.11
N TRP A 260 -41.03 9.55 24.98
CA TRP A 260 -42.42 9.18 24.75
C TRP A 260 -42.95 8.22 25.83
N GLY A 261 -42.19 7.19 26.20
CA GLY A 261 -42.56 6.25 27.27
C GLY A 261 -42.68 6.92 28.64
N ILE A 262 -41.86 7.92 28.95
CA ILE A 262 -41.98 8.72 30.19
C ILE A 262 -43.26 9.56 30.16
N GLU A 263 -43.54 10.25 29.05
CA GLU A 263 -44.72 11.09 28.89
C GLU A 263 -46.03 10.30 29.02
N HIS A 264 -46.03 9.03 28.59
CA HIS A 264 -47.19 8.14 28.65
C HIS A 264 -47.25 7.31 29.95
N GLY A 265 -46.27 7.48 30.85
CA GLY A 265 -46.21 6.78 32.13
C GLY A 265 -45.82 5.30 32.05
N GLU A 266 -45.27 4.87 30.91
CA GLU A 266 -44.71 3.51 30.74
C GLU A 266 -43.32 3.38 31.39
N ILE A 267 -42.60 4.51 31.51
CA ILE A 267 -41.28 4.59 32.14
C ILE A 267 -41.33 5.58 33.30
N GLU A 268 -41.02 5.09 34.50
CA GLU A 268 -41.01 5.88 35.73
C GLU A 268 -39.65 6.57 35.94
N VAL A 269 -39.67 7.87 36.21
CA VAL A 269 -38.46 8.61 36.61
C VAL A 269 -38.28 8.49 38.12
N ILE A 270 -37.17 7.86 38.54
CA ILE A 270 -36.90 7.57 39.95
C ILE A 270 -35.76 8.43 40.52
N PRO A 271 -35.82 8.81 41.81
CA PRO A 271 -34.79 9.60 42.46
C PRO A 271 -33.43 8.90 42.49
N GLU A 272 -32.37 9.71 42.47
CA GLU A 272 -31.00 9.24 42.64
C GLU A 272 -30.82 8.47 43.97
N GLY A 273 -30.13 7.33 43.90
CA GLY A 273 -29.89 6.45 45.06
C GLY A 273 -30.97 5.39 45.29
N THR A 274 -32.01 5.33 44.46
CA THR A 274 -33.03 4.28 44.52
C THR A 274 -32.48 2.96 43.95
N GLU A 275 -32.42 1.87 44.73
CA GLU A 275 -31.95 0.57 44.24
C GLU A 275 -33.04 -0.18 43.42
N ARG A 276 -33.46 0.41 42.29
CA ARG A 276 -34.38 -0.18 41.32
C ARG A 276 -33.82 -0.02 39.91
N TYR A 277 -33.84 -1.11 39.15
CA TYR A 277 -33.33 -1.20 37.79
C TYR A 277 -34.29 -2.02 36.93
N GLY A 278 -34.44 -1.64 35.67
CA GLY A 278 -35.38 -2.24 34.73
C GLY A 278 -35.54 -1.39 33.49
N SER A 279 -36.22 -1.92 32.48
CA SER A 279 -36.57 -1.17 31.26
C SER A 279 -37.70 -0.15 31.49
N ASP A 280 -38.45 -0.32 32.58
CA ASP A 280 -39.59 0.50 33.03
C ASP A 280 -39.18 1.67 33.93
N VAL A 281 -37.89 1.87 34.21
CA VAL A 281 -37.40 2.94 35.09
C VAL A 281 -36.18 3.68 34.51
N ILE A 282 -36.06 4.97 34.83
CA ILE A 282 -34.86 5.77 34.58
C ILE A 282 -34.53 6.65 35.77
N HIS A 283 -33.26 6.69 36.16
CA HIS A 283 -32.80 7.56 37.24
C HIS A 283 -32.73 9.02 36.78
N GLU A 284 -33.15 9.96 37.64
CA GLU A 284 -33.16 11.41 37.35
C GLU A 284 -31.83 11.92 36.78
N HIS A 285 -30.70 11.52 37.37
CA HIS A 285 -29.37 11.96 36.92
C HIS A 285 -29.01 11.42 35.53
N ILE A 286 -29.45 10.20 35.18
CA ILE A 286 -29.25 9.60 33.84
C ILE A 286 -30.12 10.35 32.83
N LEU A 287 -31.38 10.61 33.17
CA LEU A 287 -32.29 11.37 32.32
C LEU A 287 -31.73 12.77 32.02
N LYS A 288 -31.21 13.45 33.04
CA LYS A 288 -30.57 14.77 32.87
C LYS A 288 -29.35 14.73 31.95
N GLY A 289 -28.54 13.67 32.01
CA GLY A 289 -27.43 13.46 31.10
C GLY A 289 -27.87 13.16 29.67
N ALA A 290 -28.93 12.36 29.52
CA ALA A 290 -29.52 12.03 28.23
C ALA A 290 -30.10 13.27 27.54
N ILE A 291 -30.85 14.12 28.25
CA ILE A 291 -31.40 15.38 27.70
C ILE A 291 -30.28 16.27 27.15
N LYS A 292 -29.21 16.48 27.91
CA LYS A 292 -28.05 17.25 27.43
C LYS A 292 -27.38 16.64 26.20
N SER A 293 -27.40 15.31 26.09
CA SER A 293 -26.83 14.62 24.93
C SER A 293 -27.73 14.78 23.70
N ALA A 294 -29.05 14.75 23.89
CA ALA A 294 -30.04 15.01 22.85
C ALA A 294 -29.90 16.44 22.30
N GLU A 295 -29.77 17.45 23.16
CA GLU A 295 -29.52 18.85 22.75
C GLU A 295 -28.26 18.98 21.88
N ARG A 296 -27.22 18.18 22.14
CA ARG A 296 -26.00 18.18 21.30
C ARG A 296 -26.24 17.55 19.93
N VAL A 297 -26.97 16.44 19.87
CA VAL A 297 -27.30 15.78 18.59
C VAL A 297 -28.19 16.69 17.74
N GLU A 298 -29.18 17.32 18.34
CA GLU A 298 -30.07 18.32 17.70
C GLU A 298 -29.29 19.52 17.15
N GLY A 299 -28.24 19.96 17.84
CA GLY A 299 -27.35 21.01 17.34
C GLY A 299 -26.38 20.58 16.25
N LYS A 300 -26.10 19.27 16.12
CA LYS A 300 -25.08 18.71 15.22
C LYS A 300 -25.66 18.27 13.87
N TYR A 301 -26.92 17.80 13.84
CA TYR A 301 -27.53 17.22 12.65
C TYR A 301 -28.92 17.80 12.36
N GLU A 302 -29.19 18.11 11.09
CA GLU A 302 -30.50 18.59 10.64
C GLU A 302 -31.51 17.45 10.40
N ASP A 303 -31.02 16.25 10.05
CA ASP A 303 -31.84 15.05 9.78
C ASP A 303 -31.70 14.02 10.91
N ILE A 304 -32.54 14.17 11.94
CA ILE A 304 -32.62 13.30 13.12
C ILE A 304 -34.00 12.63 13.24
N GLY A 305 -34.71 12.55 12.13
CA GLY A 305 -36.05 11.98 12.03
C GLY A 305 -37.20 12.97 12.25
N PRO A 306 -38.44 12.48 12.43
CA PRO A 306 -38.81 11.07 12.52
C PRO A 306 -38.61 10.33 11.19
N TRP A 307 -38.17 9.07 11.27
CA TRP A 307 -37.93 8.21 10.11
C TRP A 307 -39.07 7.20 9.93
N SER A 308 -39.35 6.85 8.68
CA SER A 308 -40.18 5.68 8.36
C SER A 308 -39.50 4.37 8.74
N ASP A 309 -40.26 3.26 8.82
CA ASP A 309 -39.71 1.92 9.10
C ASP A 309 -38.59 1.54 8.13
N PHE A 310 -38.71 1.93 6.86
CA PHE A 310 -37.69 1.69 5.85
C PHE A 310 -36.41 2.50 6.10
N GLU A 311 -36.55 3.81 6.34
CA GLU A 311 -35.40 4.69 6.62
C GLU A 311 -34.69 4.27 7.90
N TRP A 312 -35.46 3.91 8.94
CA TRP A 312 -34.92 3.38 10.18
C TRP A 312 -34.18 2.07 9.97
N GLY A 313 -34.74 1.14 9.18
CA GLY A 313 -34.06 -0.10 8.79
C GLY A 313 -32.76 0.17 8.03
N MET A 314 -32.75 1.14 7.12
CA MET A 314 -31.55 1.53 6.37
C MET A 314 -30.47 2.14 7.26
N ILE A 315 -30.84 2.97 8.24
CA ILE A 315 -29.89 3.57 9.20
C ILE A 315 -29.21 2.48 10.02
N ASN A 316 -29.98 1.55 10.58
CA ASN A 316 -29.44 0.44 11.36
C ASN A 316 -28.60 -0.50 10.49
N GLY A 317 -29.06 -0.81 9.27
CA GLY A 317 -28.32 -1.65 8.32
C GLY A 317 -26.97 -1.03 7.91
N LYS A 318 -26.94 0.29 7.68
CA LYS A 318 -25.68 1.01 7.40
C LYS A 318 -24.74 0.96 8.60
N LEU A 319 -25.24 1.20 9.82
CA LEU A 319 -24.42 1.15 11.04
C LEU A 319 -23.82 -0.25 11.25
N SER A 320 -24.65 -1.29 11.13
CA SER A 320 -24.25 -2.70 11.19
C SER A 320 -23.16 -3.02 10.16
N ALA A 321 -23.36 -2.63 8.90
CA ALA A 321 -22.38 -2.88 7.83
C ALA A 321 -21.04 -2.19 8.12
N LEU A 322 -21.06 -0.94 8.57
CA LEU A 322 -19.82 -0.22 8.92
C LEU A 322 -19.12 -0.90 10.09
N ARG A 323 -19.82 -1.21 11.18
CA ARG A 323 -19.26 -1.90 12.37
C ARG A 323 -18.69 -3.27 12.05
N TRP A 324 -19.38 -4.05 11.23
CA TRP A 324 -18.89 -5.35 10.77
C TRP A 324 -17.58 -5.23 9.98
N VAL A 325 -17.46 -4.23 9.11
CA VAL A 325 -16.21 -3.92 8.40
C VAL A 325 -15.09 -3.48 9.37
N LEU A 326 -15.41 -2.94 10.56
CA LEU A 326 -14.43 -2.62 11.60
C LEU A 326 -14.13 -3.79 12.55
N GLY A 327 -14.80 -4.94 12.39
CA GLY A 327 -14.55 -6.17 13.15
C GLY A 327 -15.57 -6.49 14.25
N ASP A 328 -16.66 -5.75 14.36
CA ASP A 328 -17.76 -6.08 15.27
C ASP A 328 -18.68 -7.17 14.69
N GLU A 329 -19.48 -7.80 15.56
CA GLU A 329 -20.52 -8.73 15.11
C GLU A 329 -21.66 -8.00 14.37
N TRP A 330 -22.27 -8.69 13.41
CA TRP A 330 -23.25 -8.09 12.48
C TRP A 330 -24.40 -7.37 13.18
N ASP A 331 -24.87 -7.87 14.31
CA ASP A 331 -26.04 -7.33 15.03
C ASP A 331 -25.66 -6.32 16.15
N MET A 332 -24.40 -5.90 16.22
CA MET A 332 -23.93 -4.95 17.25
C MET A 332 -24.42 -3.53 16.96
N LEU A 333 -25.59 -3.20 17.49
CA LEU A 333 -26.24 -1.89 17.35
C LEU A 333 -26.29 -1.11 18.67
N ASP A 334 -25.44 -1.44 19.65
CA ASP A 334 -25.37 -0.72 20.92
C ASP A 334 -24.92 0.73 20.71
N THR A 335 -25.56 1.67 21.39
CA THR A 335 -25.32 3.12 21.25
C THR A 335 -25.42 3.84 22.58
#